data_AF-W4KP59-F1
#
_entry.id   AF-W4KP59-F1
#
_cell.length_a   1.000
_cell.length_b   1.000
_cell.length_c   1.000
_cell.angle_alpha   90.00
_cell.angle_beta   90.00
_cell.angle_gamma   90.00
#
_symmetry.space_group_name_H-M   'P 1'
#
loop_
_entity.id
_entity.type
_entity.pdbx_description
1 polymer ?
#
loop_
_entity_poly.entity_id
_entity_poly.type
_entity_poly.pdbx_seq_one_letter_code
_entity_poly.pdbx_strand_id
1 'polypeptide(L)'
;MSSEKQQRLVLSIIDFLNQSIQDGTVKQDDKEGLEIAIQCIGEAFDVDLSNEQQVERLSIKPATLPTIFDVFLKTKDKVRSTPAPSASTPVALPQSPSTEDKANAEKFKQDGNALMSAKNYEKAIEAYTKAIELDSLNPIYFSNRAAAYSSKGDHLLAIDDAERAIEVDANFVKAYHRLGHAQYSLGDYTAAAAAFRRGLELDPTNNGLKSGLQNSEARIDSPTSDSPAPRATSPDAGAGGLGGMADMLRNLGGRGGAPGGASGGMPDLASLMNNPMMMQMAQQMMANGGMDRLMSNPSVANMMNRVQSGGGMPSMDELMGDPTLRDLASQFGGGTGGAR
;
A
#
# COMPACT_ATOMS: atom_id res chain seq x y z
N MET A 1 26.82 -14.47 -1.43
CA MET A 1 27.63 -13.49 -0.68
C MET A 1 26.73 -12.82 0.33
N SER A 2 26.70 -13.37 1.54
CA SER A 2 25.99 -12.77 2.67
C SER A 2 26.64 -11.43 3.04
N SER A 3 25.84 -10.44 3.44
CA SER A 3 26.37 -9.16 3.88
C SER A 3 27.16 -9.30 5.19
N GLU A 4 28.16 -8.46 5.41
CA GLU A 4 28.95 -8.48 6.65
C GLU A 4 28.06 -8.35 7.90
N LYS A 5 26.96 -7.58 7.81
CA LYS A 5 25.97 -7.46 8.89
C LYS A 5 25.29 -8.81 9.19
N GLN A 6 24.90 -9.55 8.16
CA GLN A 6 24.30 -10.89 8.32
C GLN A 6 25.32 -11.87 8.89
N GLN A 7 26.58 -11.82 8.45
CA GLN A 7 27.65 -12.66 8.97
C GLN A 7 27.93 -12.41 10.46
N ARG A 8 27.91 -11.14 10.90
CA ARG A 8 28.03 -10.77 12.33
C ARG A 8 26.89 -11.32 13.17
N LEU A 9 25.66 -11.25 12.67
CA LEU A 9 24.48 -11.82 13.35
C LEU A 9 24.59 -13.33 13.45
N VAL A 10 24.97 -14.01 12.37
CA VAL A 10 25.15 -15.46 12.32
C VAL A 10 26.21 -15.92 13.31
N LEU A 11 27.36 -15.25 13.35
CA LEU A 11 28.40 -15.56 14.34
C LEU A 11 27.88 -15.39 15.78
N SER A 12 27.05 -14.36 16.03
CA SER A 12 26.45 -14.14 17.35
C SER A 12 25.45 -15.24 17.75
N ILE A 13 24.71 -15.80 16.79
CA ILE A 13 23.82 -16.95 16.99
C ILE A 13 24.64 -18.20 17.29
N ILE A 14 25.71 -18.44 16.52
CA ILE A 14 26.61 -19.58 16.73
C ILE A 14 27.27 -19.51 18.12
N ASP A 15 27.77 -18.34 18.52
CA ASP A 15 28.35 -18.12 19.86
C ASP A 15 27.32 -18.42 20.97
N PHE A 16 26.06 -18.01 20.78
CA PHE A 16 24.97 -18.31 21.72
C PHE A 16 24.67 -19.82 21.81
N LEU A 17 24.61 -20.53 20.68
CA LEU A 17 24.37 -21.97 20.66
C LEU A 17 25.52 -22.73 21.33
N ASN A 18 26.77 -22.36 21.03
CA ASN A 18 27.95 -22.93 21.69
C ASN A 18 27.93 -22.69 23.20
N GLN A 19 27.57 -21.49 23.65
CA GLN A 19 27.45 -21.18 25.07
C GLN A 19 26.34 -22.01 25.73
N SER A 20 25.20 -22.17 25.06
CA SER A 20 24.05 -22.96 25.55
C SER A 20 24.36 -24.45 25.71
N ILE A 21 25.28 -24.98 24.89
CA ILE A 21 25.82 -26.34 25.02
C ILE A 21 26.76 -26.42 26.23
N GLN A 22 27.60 -25.40 26.44
CA GLN A 22 28.62 -25.39 27.50
C GLN A 22 28.02 -25.16 28.90
N ASP A 23 27.03 -24.28 29.02
CA ASP A 23 26.40 -23.95 30.31
C ASP A 23 25.29 -24.92 30.72
N GLY A 24 24.91 -25.85 29.83
CA GLY A 24 23.89 -26.86 30.09
C GLY A 24 22.46 -26.34 30.04
N THR A 25 22.23 -25.16 29.44
CA THR A 25 20.88 -24.65 29.16
C THR A 25 20.08 -25.59 28.27
N VAL A 26 20.77 -26.35 27.41
CA VAL A 26 20.18 -27.34 26.51
C VAL A 26 20.41 -28.77 27.04
N LYS A 27 19.46 -29.66 26.78
CA LYS A 27 19.57 -31.08 27.16
C LYS A 27 20.75 -31.73 26.43
N GLN A 28 21.41 -32.67 27.10
CA GLN A 28 22.55 -33.39 26.51
C GLN A 28 22.16 -34.16 25.24
N ASP A 29 20.93 -34.69 25.19
CA ASP A 29 20.40 -35.40 24.02
C ASP A 29 20.30 -34.51 22.76
N ASP A 30 20.21 -33.18 22.94
CA ASP A 30 20.07 -32.22 21.83
C ASP A 30 21.43 -31.64 21.36
N LYS A 31 22.53 -32.00 22.05
CA LYS A 31 23.87 -31.44 21.79
C LYS A 31 24.35 -31.73 20.37
N GLU A 32 24.26 -32.98 19.93
CA GLU A 32 24.70 -33.39 18.58
C GLU A 32 23.89 -32.67 17.50
N GLY A 33 22.58 -32.49 17.73
CA GLY A 33 21.71 -31.75 16.82
C GLY A 33 22.10 -30.27 16.70
N LEU A 34 22.47 -29.64 17.81
CA LEU A 34 22.94 -28.25 17.80
C LEU A 34 24.30 -28.08 17.13
N GLU A 35 25.23 -29.01 17.31
CA GLU A 35 26.55 -28.98 16.64
C GLU A 35 26.38 -29.07 15.11
N ILE A 36 25.48 -29.94 14.63
CA ILE A 36 25.14 -30.02 13.20
C ILE A 36 24.52 -28.71 12.72
N ALA A 37 23.58 -28.14 13.49
CA ALA A 37 22.94 -26.88 13.12
C ALA A 37 23.93 -25.72 13.02
N ILE A 38 24.89 -25.63 13.95
CA ILE A 38 25.96 -24.63 13.92
C ILE A 38 26.76 -24.72 12.62
N GLN A 39 27.14 -25.94 12.21
CA GLN A 39 27.89 -26.15 10.98
C GLN A 39 27.07 -25.74 9.74
N CYS A 40 25.81 -26.19 9.65
CA CYS A 40 24.94 -25.85 8.53
C CYS A 40 24.70 -24.33 8.42
N ILE A 41 24.53 -23.64 9.55
CA ILE A 41 24.33 -22.19 9.59
C ILE A 41 25.61 -21.46 9.17
N GLY A 42 26.78 -21.89 9.64
CA GLY A 42 28.07 -21.31 9.24
C GLY A 42 28.30 -21.39 7.73
N GLU A 43 28.12 -22.59 7.17
CA GLU A 43 28.27 -22.83 5.72
C GLU A 43 27.26 -22.02 4.89
N ALA A 44 26.01 -21.93 5.31
CA ALA A 44 24.97 -21.21 4.58
C ALA A 44 25.23 -19.69 4.46
N PHE A 45 26.00 -19.12 5.39
CA PHE A 45 26.25 -17.68 5.45
C PHE A 45 27.72 -17.28 5.22
N ASP A 46 28.54 -18.21 4.73
CA ASP A 46 29.97 -17.99 4.49
C ASP A 46 30.72 -17.58 5.78
N VAL A 47 30.35 -18.15 6.94
CA VAL A 47 30.98 -17.92 8.25
C VAL A 47 31.78 -19.16 8.65
N ASP A 48 33.10 -19.05 8.56
CA ASP A 48 34.03 -20.12 8.91
C ASP A 48 34.55 -19.95 10.35
N LEU A 49 34.17 -20.89 11.21
CA LEU A 49 34.57 -20.90 12.63
C LEU A 49 36.04 -21.30 12.83
N SER A 50 36.67 -21.92 11.82
CA SER A 50 38.09 -22.26 11.85
C SER A 50 39.00 -21.08 11.48
N ASN A 51 38.43 -20.03 10.87
CA ASN A 51 39.16 -18.84 10.46
C ASN A 51 39.14 -17.77 11.57
N GLU A 52 40.17 -17.77 12.42
CA GLU A 52 40.31 -16.84 13.55
C GLU A 52 40.21 -15.36 13.14
N GLN A 53 40.75 -14.99 11.97
CA GLN A 53 40.70 -13.59 11.48
C GLN A 53 39.28 -13.17 11.09
N GLN A 54 38.51 -14.09 10.50
CA GLN A 54 37.11 -13.83 10.16
C GLN A 54 36.26 -13.73 11.43
N VAL A 55 36.47 -14.63 12.38
CA VAL A 55 35.78 -14.61 13.68
C VAL A 55 36.07 -13.32 14.44
N GLU A 56 37.33 -12.86 14.49
CA GLU A 56 37.69 -11.61 15.17
C GLU A 56 37.07 -10.38 14.49
N ARG A 57 37.09 -10.32 13.16
CA ARG A 57 36.46 -9.23 12.39
C ARG A 57 34.95 -9.16 12.61
N LEU A 58 34.29 -10.30 12.64
CA LEU A 58 32.83 -10.40 12.75
C LEU A 58 32.34 -10.35 14.21
N SER A 59 33.21 -10.62 15.18
CA SER A 59 32.89 -10.58 16.59
C SER A 59 32.35 -9.21 17.00
N ILE A 60 31.36 -9.23 17.90
CA ILE A 60 30.74 -8.04 18.50
C ILE A 60 31.00 -7.97 20.02
N LYS A 61 31.92 -8.78 20.53
CA LYS A 61 32.31 -8.79 21.95
C LYS A 61 32.82 -7.39 22.35
N PRO A 62 32.45 -6.88 23.54
CA PRO A 62 31.87 -7.59 24.69
C PRO A 62 30.36 -7.80 24.66
N ALA A 63 29.63 -7.30 23.65
CA ALA A 63 28.19 -7.53 23.55
C ALA A 63 27.90 -8.97 23.11
N THR A 64 26.86 -9.58 23.68
CA THR A 64 26.40 -10.93 23.34
C THR A 64 24.94 -10.89 22.87
N LEU A 65 24.52 -11.89 22.08
CA LEU A 65 23.15 -11.98 21.59
C LEU A 65 22.09 -11.89 22.72
N PRO A 66 22.25 -12.57 23.88
CA PRO A 66 21.35 -12.39 25.01
C PRO A 66 21.29 -10.95 25.53
N THR A 67 22.42 -10.27 25.69
CA THR A 67 22.43 -8.88 26.19
C THR A 67 21.76 -7.91 25.22
N ILE A 68 21.95 -8.11 23.92
CA ILE A 68 21.29 -7.30 22.89
C ILE A 68 19.78 -7.56 22.89
N PHE A 69 19.39 -8.83 23.01
CA PHE A 69 18.00 -9.22 23.06
C PHE A 69 17.32 -8.70 24.34
N ASP A 70 17.99 -8.73 25.49
CA ASP A 70 17.51 -8.14 26.74
C ASP A 70 17.32 -6.62 26.62
N VAL A 71 18.24 -5.91 25.97
CA VAL A 71 18.09 -4.47 25.70
C VAL A 71 16.90 -4.23 24.79
N PHE A 72 16.71 -5.05 23.74
CA PHE A 72 15.55 -4.99 22.87
C PHE A 72 14.25 -5.25 23.64
N LEU A 73 14.18 -6.31 24.45
CA LEU A 73 13.02 -6.64 25.29
C LEU A 73 12.72 -5.53 26.28
N LYS A 74 13.72 -5.02 27.02
CA LYS A 74 13.55 -3.89 27.95
C LYS A 74 13.08 -2.63 27.24
N THR A 75 13.59 -2.36 26.04
CA THR A 75 13.14 -1.21 25.24
C THR A 75 11.71 -1.40 24.77
N LYS A 76 11.37 -2.58 24.24
CA LYS A 76 10.02 -2.96 23.82
C LYS A 76 9.03 -2.87 24.98
N ASP A 77 9.40 -3.39 26.15
CA ASP A 77 8.56 -3.38 27.34
C ASP A 77 8.44 -1.97 27.93
N LYS A 78 9.51 -1.15 27.88
CA LYS A 78 9.45 0.27 28.27
C LYS A 78 8.58 1.09 27.32
N VAL A 79 8.56 0.76 26.03
CA VAL A 79 7.67 1.40 25.04
C VAL A 79 6.23 0.91 25.19
N ARG A 80 6.01 -0.36 25.56
CA ARG A 80 4.68 -0.94 25.79
C ARG A 80 4.06 -0.59 27.15
N SER A 81 4.90 -0.30 28.15
CA SER A 81 4.50 -0.12 29.55
C SER A 81 4.59 1.32 30.04
N THR A 82 4.48 2.32 29.16
CA THR A 82 4.23 3.71 29.59
C THR A 82 2.73 3.93 29.84
N PRO A 83 2.24 3.90 31.09
CA PRO A 83 1.24 4.85 31.50
C PRO A 83 1.90 6.24 31.66
N ALA A 84 1.11 7.30 31.53
CA ALA A 84 1.55 8.70 31.66
C ALA A 84 2.55 8.89 32.83
N PRO A 85 3.65 9.63 32.65
CA PRO A 85 4.74 9.63 33.62
C PRO A 85 4.32 10.35 34.92
N SER A 86 4.28 9.61 36.03
CA SER A 86 4.42 10.19 37.37
C SER A 86 5.90 10.31 37.71
N ALA A 87 6.30 11.54 38.01
CA ALA A 87 7.66 11.99 38.24
C ALA A 87 8.27 11.41 39.53
N SER A 88 9.57 11.09 39.48
CA SER A 88 10.52 11.17 40.61
C SER A 88 11.96 10.88 40.15
N THR A 89 12.57 11.81 39.42
CA THR A 89 14.02 12.02 39.35
C THR A 89 14.25 13.37 38.65
N PRO A 90 15.13 14.26 39.13
CA PRO A 90 15.38 15.54 38.48
C PRO A 90 16.32 15.32 37.29
N VAL A 91 15.76 14.75 36.21
CA VAL A 91 16.32 14.85 34.87
C VAL A 91 15.61 16.03 34.22
N ALA A 92 16.38 16.92 33.60
CA ALA A 92 15.86 18.11 32.92
C ALA A 92 14.64 17.74 32.05
N LEU A 93 13.55 18.49 32.23
CA LEU A 93 12.29 18.35 31.49
C LEU A 93 12.59 18.21 29.98
N PRO A 94 11.98 17.25 29.26
CA PRO A 94 11.95 17.33 27.80
C PRO A 94 11.26 18.64 27.45
N GLN A 95 12.04 19.63 27.03
CA GLN A 95 11.50 20.93 26.66
C GLN A 95 10.58 20.70 25.47
N SER A 96 9.33 21.12 25.58
CA SER A 96 8.43 21.12 24.43
C SER A 96 9.11 21.89 23.29
N PRO A 97 9.06 21.38 22.05
CA PRO A 97 9.81 21.97 20.94
C PRO A 97 9.44 23.45 20.79
N SER A 98 10.46 24.29 20.61
CA SER A 98 10.28 25.73 20.53
C SER A 98 9.45 26.10 19.30
N THR A 99 8.89 27.32 19.28
CA THR A 99 8.15 27.81 18.10
C THR A 99 9.04 27.80 16.85
N GLU A 100 10.33 28.06 17.00
CA GLU A 100 11.31 28.00 15.92
C GLU A 100 11.56 26.57 15.44
N ASP A 101 11.72 25.61 16.36
CA ASP A 101 11.88 24.19 16.01
C ASP A 101 10.66 23.67 15.25
N LYS A 102 9.45 24.00 15.70
CA LYS A 102 8.20 23.65 15.00
C LYS A 102 8.13 24.26 13.61
N ALA A 103 8.53 25.52 13.45
CA ALA A 103 8.55 26.18 12.15
C ALA A 103 9.59 25.55 11.21
N ASN A 104 10.75 25.15 11.72
CA ASN A 104 11.78 24.48 10.94
C ASN A 104 11.39 23.02 10.62
N ALA A 105 10.77 22.30 11.54
CA ALA A 105 10.21 20.97 11.31
C ALA A 105 9.16 20.99 10.19
N GLU A 106 8.32 22.02 10.17
CA GLU A 106 7.31 22.22 9.14
C GLU A 106 7.94 22.47 7.75
N LYS A 107 9.06 23.21 7.67
CA LYS A 107 9.82 23.34 6.41
C LYS A 107 10.36 21.99 5.93
N PHE A 108 10.99 21.23 6.83
CA PHE A 108 11.49 19.89 6.48
C PHE A 108 10.36 18.93 6.05
N LYS A 109 9.18 19.02 6.65
CA LYS A 109 8.00 18.28 6.17
C LYS A 109 7.61 18.70 4.75
N GLN A 110 7.60 20.00 4.45
CA GLN A 110 7.26 20.49 3.11
C GLN A 110 8.29 20.02 2.07
N ASP A 111 9.58 20.07 2.40
CA ASP A 111 10.65 19.53 1.56
C ASP A 111 10.48 18.02 1.35
N GLY A 112 10.20 17.27 2.41
CA GLY A 112 9.89 15.85 2.34
C GLY A 112 8.68 15.55 1.45
N ASN A 113 7.63 16.35 1.51
CA ASN A 113 6.45 16.21 0.66
C ASN A 113 6.79 16.47 -0.82
N ALA A 114 7.61 17.49 -1.11
CA ALA A 114 8.06 17.77 -2.47
C ALA A 114 8.92 16.61 -3.03
N LEU A 115 9.80 16.05 -2.20
CA LEU A 115 10.62 14.89 -2.53
C LEU A 115 9.78 13.63 -2.74
N MET A 116 8.72 13.42 -1.95
CA MET A 116 7.72 12.36 -2.17
C MET A 116 7.03 12.52 -3.52
N SER A 117 6.59 13.73 -3.88
CA SER A 117 5.99 14.00 -5.19
C SER A 117 6.96 13.75 -6.34
N ALA A 118 8.25 14.01 -6.12
CA ALA A 118 9.33 13.69 -7.06
C ALA A 118 9.76 12.20 -7.04
N LYS A 119 9.09 11.35 -6.24
CA LYS A 119 9.43 9.92 -6.02
C LYS A 119 10.86 9.68 -5.51
N ASN A 120 11.46 10.68 -4.86
CA ASN A 120 12.76 10.56 -4.22
C ASN A 120 12.56 10.18 -2.75
N TYR A 121 12.28 8.90 -2.52
CA TYR A 121 11.83 8.41 -1.22
C TYR A 121 12.94 8.47 -0.16
N GLU A 122 14.19 8.18 -0.50
CA GLU A 122 15.33 8.28 0.40
C GLU A 122 15.48 9.69 0.97
N LYS A 123 15.51 10.71 0.10
CA LYS A 123 15.65 12.10 0.56
C LYS A 123 14.40 12.57 1.30
N ALA A 124 13.21 12.07 0.93
CA ALA A 124 12.01 12.36 1.69
C ALA A 124 12.08 11.81 3.12
N ILE A 125 12.59 10.59 3.30
CA ILE A 125 12.83 9.97 4.61
C ILE A 125 13.81 10.81 5.43
N GLU A 126 14.91 11.27 4.83
CA GLU A 126 15.88 12.15 5.50
C GLU A 126 15.22 13.47 5.96
N ALA A 127 14.42 14.09 5.10
CA ALA A 127 13.72 15.33 5.42
C ALA A 127 12.71 15.13 6.57
N TYR A 128 11.87 14.10 6.51
CA TYR A 128 10.94 13.82 7.62
C TYR A 128 11.68 13.44 8.91
N THR A 129 12.84 12.78 8.83
CA THR A 129 13.65 12.48 10.00
C THR A 129 14.14 13.76 10.68
N LYS A 130 14.61 14.75 9.93
CA LYS A 130 14.95 16.07 10.47
C LYS A 130 13.74 16.79 11.07
N ALA A 131 12.55 16.64 10.48
CA ALA A 131 11.33 17.18 11.08
C ALA A 131 11.01 16.53 12.44
N ILE A 132 11.17 15.20 12.56
CA ILE A 132 10.96 14.44 13.80
C ILE A 132 11.99 14.79 14.88
N GLU A 133 13.26 14.99 14.49
CA GLU A 133 14.32 15.40 15.41
C GLU A 133 14.04 16.77 16.05
N LEU A 134 13.40 17.67 15.31
CA LEU A 134 13.00 18.99 15.80
C LEU A 134 11.68 18.98 16.56
N ASP A 135 10.69 18.22 16.10
CA ASP A 135 9.39 18.09 16.76
C ASP A 135 8.84 16.66 16.62
N SER A 136 9.10 15.85 17.65
CA SER A 136 8.62 14.47 17.75
C SER A 136 7.18 14.36 18.28
N LEU A 137 6.50 15.48 18.56
CA LEU A 137 5.12 15.48 19.07
C LEU A 137 4.08 15.63 17.96
N ASN A 138 4.51 15.68 16.69
CA ASN A 138 3.61 15.78 15.56
C ASN A 138 3.48 14.44 14.83
N PRO A 139 2.29 13.79 14.86
CA PRO A 139 2.08 12.47 14.27
C PRO A 139 2.18 12.48 12.73
N ILE A 140 2.05 13.66 12.11
CA ILE A 140 2.11 13.82 10.65
C ILE A 140 3.50 13.44 10.12
N TYR A 141 4.57 13.78 10.83
CA TYR A 141 5.93 13.54 10.33
C TYR A 141 6.22 12.03 10.26
N PHE A 142 5.86 11.29 11.30
CA PHE A 142 5.93 9.83 11.33
C PHE A 142 5.06 9.20 10.24
N SER A 143 3.79 9.59 10.11
CA SER A 143 2.90 9.07 9.05
C SER A 143 3.40 9.36 7.63
N ASN A 144 4.04 10.50 7.41
CA ASN A 144 4.61 10.85 6.12
C ASN A 144 5.88 10.04 5.83
N ARG A 145 6.72 9.81 6.84
CA ARG A 145 7.89 8.93 6.71
C ARG A 145 7.52 7.47 6.52
N ALA A 146 6.45 6.98 7.19
CA ALA A 146 5.86 5.67 6.93
C ALA A 146 5.40 5.52 5.47
N ALA A 147 4.82 6.57 4.88
CA ALA A 147 4.44 6.58 3.48
C ALA A 147 5.66 6.46 2.54
N ALA A 148 6.76 7.13 2.89
CA ALA A 148 8.01 7.08 2.15
C ALA A 148 8.66 5.68 2.24
N TYR A 149 8.75 5.11 3.44
CA TYR A 149 9.21 3.73 3.63
C TYR A 149 8.36 2.73 2.85
N SER A 150 7.03 2.84 2.91
CA SER A 150 6.14 1.96 2.12
C SER A 150 6.38 2.10 0.61
N SER A 151 6.63 3.31 0.13
CA SER A 151 6.87 3.59 -1.30
C SER A 151 8.22 3.06 -1.78
N LYS A 152 9.17 2.87 -0.86
CA LYS A 152 10.47 2.22 -1.08
C LYS A 152 10.41 0.69 -0.94
N GLY A 153 9.35 0.15 -0.34
CA GLY A 153 9.20 -1.28 -0.05
C GLY A 153 9.65 -1.69 1.36
N ASP A 154 10.09 -0.74 2.18
CA ASP A 154 10.55 -0.97 3.56
C ASP A 154 9.36 -1.03 4.53
N HIS A 155 8.44 -1.98 4.31
CA HIS A 155 7.15 -2.02 5.01
C HIS A 155 7.25 -2.24 6.53
N LEU A 156 8.31 -2.90 7.02
CA LEU A 156 8.54 -3.04 8.47
C LEU A 156 8.80 -1.67 9.13
N LEU A 157 9.64 -0.83 8.52
CA LEU A 157 9.90 0.53 9.03
C LEU A 157 8.66 1.43 8.90
N ALA A 158 7.81 1.17 7.89
CA ALA A 158 6.54 1.86 7.77
C ALA A 158 5.54 1.50 8.89
N ILE A 159 5.57 0.25 9.37
CA ILE A 159 4.78 -0.18 10.54
C ILE A 159 5.26 0.57 11.77
N ASP A 160 6.57 0.55 12.05
CA ASP A 160 7.14 1.23 13.21
C ASP A 160 6.74 2.71 13.26
N ASP A 161 6.87 3.44 12.14
CA ASP A 161 6.47 4.85 12.07
C ASP A 161 4.96 5.06 12.16
N ALA A 162 4.15 4.16 11.60
CA ALA A 162 2.70 4.26 11.73
C ALA A 162 2.25 4.04 13.19
N GLU A 163 2.86 3.09 13.90
CA GLU A 163 2.62 2.85 15.32
C GLU A 163 3.07 4.06 16.16
N ARG A 164 4.24 4.65 15.88
CA ARG A 164 4.67 5.90 16.52
C ARG A 164 3.69 7.04 16.30
N ALA A 165 3.15 7.19 15.09
CA ALA A 165 2.14 8.21 14.82
C ALA A 165 0.85 7.99 15.66
N ILE A 166 0.45 6.74 15.89
CA ILE A 166 -0.69 6.37 16.75
C ILE A 166 -0.37 6.62 18.23
N GLU A 167 0.86 6.35 18.68
CA GLU A 167 1.29 6.65 20.05
C GLU A 167 1.26 8.15 20.35
N VAL A 168 1.66 8.98 19.37
CA VAL A 168 1.64 10.44 19.49
C VAL A 168 0.21 10.98 19.46
N ASP A 169 -0.63 10.48 18.53
CA ASP A 169 -2.05 10.82 18.46
C ASP A 169 -2.88 9.60 18.04
N ALA A 170 -3.55 8.99 19.03
CA ALA A 170 -4.39 7.82 18.83
C ALA A 170 -5.64 8.09 17.98
N ASN A 171 -5.99 9.35 17.73
CA ASN A 171 -7.11 9.72 16.85
C ASN A 171 -6.66 10.03 15.42
N PHE A 172 -5.37 9.89 15.11
CA PHE A 172 -4.83 10.22 13.81
C PHE A 172 -5.12 9.13 12.77
N VAL A 173 -6.30 9.20 12.16
CA VAL A 173 -6.85 8.23 11.18
C VAL A 173 -5.85 7.82 10.08
N LYS A 174 -5.03 8.76 9.59
CA LYS A 174 -4.03 8.47 8.55
C LYS A 174 -2.99 7.44 8.99
N ALA A 175 -2.62 7.41 10.28
CA ALA A 175 -1.66 6.43 10.78
C ALA A 175 -2.20 5.00 10.71
N TYR A 176 -3.48 4.78 11.04
CA TYR A 176 -4.14 3.48 10.86
C TYR A 176 -4.18 3.04 9.39
N HIS A 177 -4.38 3.98 8.47
CA HIS A 177 -4.26 3.69 7.04
C HIS A 177 -2.83 3.28 6.65
N ARG A 178 -1.80 3.95 7.18
CA ARG A 178 -0.39 3.59 6.92
C ARG A 178 -0.06 2.21 7.48
N LEU A 179 -0.48 1.94 8.72
CA LEU A 179 -0.26 0.66 9.40
C LEU A 179 -0.90 -0.49 8.63
N GLY A 180 -2.20 -0.38 8.33
CA GLY A 180 -2.91 -1.43 7.60
C GLY A 180 -2.35 -1.66 6.20
N HIS A 181 -1.97 -0.59 5.49
CA HIS A 181 -1.33 -0.72 4.18
C HIS A 181 0.02 -1.45 4.25
N ALA A 182 0.88 -1.11 5.22
CA ALA A 182 2.18 -1.74 5.37
C ALA A 182 2.06 -3.23 5.77
N GLN A 183 1.15 -3.57 6.69
CA GLN A 183 0.86 -4.95 7.07
C GLN A 183 0.29 -5.76 5.90
N TYR A 184 -0.62 -5.17 5.13
CA TYR A 184 -1.16 -5.80 3.92
C TYR A 184 -0.05 -6.11 2.89
N SER A 185 0.88 -5.18 2.70
CA SER A 185 2.03 -5.37 1.80
C SER A 185 2.99 -6.48 2.27
N LEU A 186 3.07 -6.74 3.58
CA LEU A 186 3.82 -7.87 4.15
C LEU A 186 3.06 -9.20 4.12
N GLY A 187 1.79 -9.20 3.70
CA GLY A 187 0.94 -10.39 3.68
C GLY A 187 0.26 -10.70 5.01
N ASP A 188 0.42 -9.86 6.04
CA ASP A 188 -0.32 -9.98 7.29
C ASP A 188 -1.71 -9.35 7.15
N TYR A 189 -2.57 -10.04 6.41
CA TYR A 189 -3.92 -9.57 6.09
C TYR A 189 -4.81 -9.46 7.35
N THR A 190 -4.58 -10.30 8.35
CA THR A 190 -5.32 -10.27 9.62
C THR A 190 -5.00 -9.00 10.41
N ALA A 191 -3.71 -8.68 10.57
CA ALA A 191 -3.31 -7.45 11.24
C ALA A 191 -3.76 -6.22 10.43
N ALA A 192 -3.62 -6.26 9.10
CA ALA A 192 -4.06 -5.18 8.23
C ALA A 192 -5.57 -4.87 8.40
N ALA A 193 -6.41 -5.90 8.37
CA ALA A 193 -7.85 -5.75 8.59
C ALA A 193 -8.16 -5.16 9.98
N ALA A 194 -7.44 -5.57 11.02
CA ALA A 194 -7.59 -4.99 12.36
C ALA A 194 -7.24 -3.50 12.40
N ALA A 195 -6.12 -3.09 11.77
CA ALA A 195 -5.71 -1.69 11.69
C ALA A 195 -6.73 -0.84 10.91
N PHE A 196 -7.23 -1.34 9.77
CA PHE A 196 -8.25 -0.64 8.99
C PHE A 196 -9.57 -0.50 9.74
N ARG A 197 -10.04 -1.54 10.46
CA ARG A 197 -11.23 -1.45 11.33
C ARG A 197 -11.05 -0.39 12.40
N ARG A 198 -9.90 -0.37 13.08
CA ARG A 198 -9.64 0.63 14.11
C ARG A 198 -9.66 2.06 13.56
N GLY A 199 -9.12 2.27 12.36
CA GLY A 199 -9.25 3.56 11.67
C GLY A 199 -10.70 3.91 11.32
N LEU A 200 -11.51 2.93 10.92
CA LEU A 200 -12.94 3.13 10.58
C LEU A 200 -13.81 3.42 11.81
N GLU A 201 -13.41 2.96 13.00
CA GLU A 201 -14.06 3.38 14.25
C GLU A 201 -13.91 4.88 14.50
N LEU A 202 -12.82 5.49 14.01
CA LEU A 202 -12.55 6.92 14.13
C LEU A 202 -13.13 7.74 12.97
N ASP A 203 -13.05 7.22 11.73
CA ASP A 203 -13.67 7.81 10.54
C ASP A 203 -14.40 6.74 9.71
N PRO A 204 -15.70 6.50 10.02
CA PRO A 204 -16.50 5.49 9.33
C PRO A 204 -16.77 5.81 7.85
N THR A 205 -16.46 7.01 7.38
CA THR A 205 -16.71 7.44 5.99
C THR A 205 -15.47 7.30 5.10
N ASN A 206 -14.33 6.92 5.68
CA ASN A 206 -13.07 6.85 4.96
C ASN A 206 -13.05 5.73 3.91
N ASN A 207 -13.15 6.09 2.63
CA ASN A 207 -13.15 5.12 1.54
C ASN A 207 -11.83 4.33 1.45
N GLY A 208 -10.69 4.94 1.75
CA GLY A 208 -9.40 4.26 1.71
C GLY A 208 -9.32 3.13 2.73
N LEU A 209 -9.78 3.38 3.95
CA LEU A 209 -9.85 2.36 5.01
C LEU A 209 -10.90 1.27 4.69
N LYS A 210 -12.07 1.62 4.14
CA LYS A 210 -13.08 0.63 3.71
C LYS A 210 -12.53 -0.32 2.65
N SER A 211 -11.91 0.23 1.61
CA SER A 211 -11.29 -0.57 0.55
C SER A 211 -10.14 -1.42 1.09
N GLY A 212 -9.30 -0.85 1.97
CA GLY A 212 -8.22 -1.59 2.64
C GLY A 212 -8.73 -2.76 3.47
N LEU A 213 -9.80 -2.55 4.25
CA LEU A 213 -10.44 -3.58 5.04
C LEU A 213 -11.01 -4.69 4.15
N GLN A 214 -11.81 -4.32 3.15
CA GLN A 214 -12.42 -5.27 2.21
C GLN A 214 -11.36 -6.11 1.49
N ASN A 215 -10.28 -5.49 1.03
CA ASN A 215 -9.18 -6.20 0.38
C ASN A 215 -8.47 -7.16 1.34
N SER A 216 -8.28 -6.76 2.60
CA SER A 216 -7.65 -7.60 3.62
C SER A 216 -8.54 -8.80 3.96
N GLU A 217 -9.84 -8.59 4.15
CA GLU A 217 -10.81 -9.66 4.45
C GLU A 217 -10.96 -10.63 3.28
N ALA A 218 -11.02 -10.14 2.03
CA ALA A 218 -11.06 -11.00 0.86
C ALA A 218 -9.84 -11.92 0.73
N ARG A 219 -8.66 -11.48 1.20
CA ARG A 219 -7.43 -12.29 1.25
C ARG A 219 -7.44 -13.31 2.38
N ILE A 220 -8.14 -13.04 3.48
CA ILE A 220 -8.30 -13.99 4.60
C ILE A 220 -9.31 -15.08 4.21
N ASP A 221 -10.41 -14.71 3.57
CA ASP A 221 -11.50 -15.62 3.20
C ASP A 221 -11.20 -16.46 1.96
N SER A 222 -10.18 -16.09 1.17
CA SER A 222 -9.72 -16.95 0.08
C SER A 222 -9.12 -18.23 0.66
N PRO A 223 -9.67 -19.43 0.34
CA PRO A 223 -9.10 -20.67 0.81
C PRO A 223 -7.66 -20.75 0.32
N THR A 224 -6.74 -20.84 1.25
CA THR A 224 -5.31 -20.97 1.01
C THR A 224 -5.08 -22.11 0.02
N SER A 225 -4.81 -21.79 -1.25
CA SER A 225 -3.93 -22.63 -2.03
C SER A 225 -2.56 -22.49 -1.39
N ASP A 226 -2.30 -23.32 -0.39
CA ASP A 226 -0.94 -23.63 0.06
C ASP A 226 -0.19 -24.18 -1.16
N SER A 227 0.37 -23.27 -1.93
CA SER A 227 1.43 -23.56 -2.89
C SER A 227 2.61 -22.75 -2.42
N PRO A 228 3.67 -23.39 -1.89
CA PRO A 228 4.90 -22.67 -1.61
C PRO A 228 5.32 -22.02 -2.92
N ALA A 229 5.61 -20.72 -2.86
CA ALA A 229 6.09 -19.95 -4.00
C ALA A 229 7.13 -20.77 -4.78
N PRO A 230 7.00 -20.97 -6.10
CA PRO A 230 7.98 -21.74 -6.83
C PRO A 230 9.31 -21.00 -6.70
N ARG A 231 10.28 -21.70 -6.08
CA ARG A 231 11.70 -21.32 -6.09
C ARG A 231 12.06 -20.87 -7.50
N ALA A 232 12.50 -19.62 -7.61
CA ALA A 232 13.12 -19.12 -8.82
C ALA A 232 14.41 -19.92 -9.07
N THR A 233 14.32 -21.01 -9.82
CA THR A 233 15.46 -21.62 -10.47
C THR A 233 15.76 -20.77 -11.70
N SER A 234 16.89 -20.07 -11.68
CA SER A 234 17.47 -19.45 -12.87
C SER A 234 17.67 -20.51 -13.95
N PRO A 235 17.51 -20.12 -15.22
CA PRO A 235 18.60 -20.36 -16.15
C PRO A 235 18.97 -19.09 -16.91
N ASP A 236 20.27 -18.88 -17.00
CA ASP A 236 20.94 -17.89 -17.82
C ASP A 236 20.79 -18.25 -19.32
N ALA A 237 21.05 -17.23 -20.15
CA ALA A 237 21.26 -17.22 -21.60
C ALA A 237 20.03 -17.13 -22.53
N GLY A 238 19.92 -15.97 -23.21
CA GLY A 238 19.29 -15.90 -24.54
C GLY A 238 18.66 -14.55 -24.87
N ALA A 239 19.41 -13.69 -25.56
CA ALA A 239 18.91 -12.46 -26.16
C ALA A 239 17.78 -12.71 -27.19
N GLY A 240 16.75 -11.85 -27.18
CA GLY A 240 15.82 -11.66 -28.29
C GLY A 240 14.34 -11.69 -27.91
N GLY A 241 13.60 -10.59 -28.19
CA GLY A 241 12.12 -10.65 -28.13
C GLY A 241 11.35 -9.36 -27.85
N LEU A 242 11.74 -8.20 -28.41
CA LEU A 242 10.85 -7.04 -28.50
C LEU A 242 9.80 -7.30 -29.61
N GLY A 243 8.69 -7.97 -29.25
CA GLY A 243 7.67 -8.41 -30.21
C GLY A 243 6.24 -7.91 -29.96
N GLY A 244 6.01 -7.02 -28.99
CA GLY A 244 4.64 -6.60 -28.61
C GLY A 244 4.13 -5.28 -29.21
N MET A 245 4.98 -4.52 -29.92
CA MET A 245 4.65 -3.17 -30.40
C MET A 245 4.51 -3.05 -31.93
N ALA A 246 4.75 -4.15 -32.67
CA ALA A 246 4.62 -4.19 -34.13
C ALA A 246 3.20 -4.49 -34.61
N ASP A 247 2.39 -5.22 -33.84
CA ASP A 247 1.00 -5.56 -34.22
C ASP A 247 0.00 -4.40 -33.99
N MET A 248 0.35 -3.43 -33.13
CA MET A 248 -0.51 -2.27 -32.86
C MET A 248 -0.38 -1.16 -33.93
N LEU A 249 0.76 -1.09 -34.64
CA LEU A 249 1.03 -0.07 -35.66
C LEU A 249 0.53 -0.46 -37.06
N ARG A 250 0.14 -1.72 -37.26
CA ARG A 250 -0.43 -2.21 -38.53
C ARG A 250 -1.88 -1.79 -38.75
N ASN A 251 -2.59 -1.37 -37.69
CA ASN A 251 -3.98 -0.92 -37.78
C ASN A 251 -4.14 0.62 -37.89
N LEU A 252 -3.02 1.35 -38.02
CA LEU A 252 -3.00 2.82 -38.13
C LEU A 252 -2.17 3.30 -39.34
N GLY A 253 -2.22 2.53 -40.42
CA GLY A 253 -1.55 2.84 -41.70
C GLY A 253 -2.57 3.16 -42.79
N GLY A 254 -2.87 4.45 -42.93
CA GLY A 254 -3.75 4.97 -43.97
C GLY A 254 -3.30 4.58 -45.38
N ARG A 255 -4.25 4.10 -46.18
CA ARG A 255 -4.09 3.95 -47.62
C ARG A 255 -5.41 4.26 -48.31
N GLY A 256 -5.47 5.47 -48.86
CA GLY A 256 -6.57 5.93 -49.70
C GLY A 256 -6.61 5.24 -51.05
N GLY A 257 -7.80 5.22 -51.65
CA GLY A 257 -8.05 4.79 -53.02
C GLY A 257 -9.46 4.22 -53.21
N ALA A 258 -10.45 5.09 -53.40
CA ALA A 258 -11.80 4.75 -53.89
C ALA A 258 -11.73 4.35 -55.40
N PRO A 259 -12.74 3.70 -56.05
CA PRO A 259 -14.14 4.17 -56.06
C PRO A 259 -15.27 3.11 -56.15
N GLY A 260 -16.45 3.47 -55.61
CA GLY A 260 -17.74 3.18 -56.26
C GLY A 260 -18.59 2.00 -55.75
N GLY A 261 -19.80 2.31 -55.29
CA GLY A 261 -21.00 1.52 -55.63
C GLY A 261 -21.71 0.71 -54.52
N ALA A 262 -22.80 1.31 -54.00
CA ALA A 262 -24.06 0.67 -53.64
C ALA A 262 -24.23 -0.12 -52.31
N SER A 263 -25.45 0.06 -51.77
CA SER A 263 -26.15 -0.66 -50.70
C SER A 263 -25.86 -0.26 -49.25
N GLY A 264 -26.72 0.63 -48.73
CA GLY A 264 -26.90 0.85 -47.31
C GLY A 264 -27.72 -0.29 -46.68
N GLY A 265 -27.20 -0.82 -45.58
CA GLY A 265 -27.89 -1.67 -44.63
C GLY A 265 -27.29 -1.38 -43.26
N MET A 266 -28.14 -1.02 -42.29
CA MET A 266 -27.74 -0.66 -40.93
C MET A 266 -26.85 -1.75 -40.29
N PRO A 267 -25.85 -1.38 -39.47
CA PRO A 267 -25.15 -2.34 -38.64
C PRO A 267 -26.10 -2.98 -37.61
N ASP A 268 -25.91 -4.28 -37.43
CA ASP A 268 -26.83 -5.27 -36.89
C ASP A 268 -27.19 -5.05 -35.40
N LEU A 269 -28.45 -4.69 -35.12
CA LEU A 269 -28.99 -4.43 -33.77
C LEU A 269 -28.89 -5.66 -32.84
N ALA A 270 -28.83 -6.87 -33.40
CA ALA A 270 -28.66 -8.11 -32.64
C ALA A 270 -27.26 -8.24 -31.99
N SER A 271 -26.24 -7.61 -32.57
CA SER A 271 -24.87 -7.61 -32.01
C SER A 271 -24.69 -6.57 -30.90
N LEU A 272 -25.56 -5.56 -30.84
CA LEU A 272 -25.54 -4.53 -29.79
C LEU A 272 -26.15 -5.04 -28.47
N MET A 273 -27.18 -5.90 -28.55
CA MET A 273 -27.91 -6.44 -27.40
C MET A 273 -27.12 -7.52 -26.63
N ASN A 274 -26.13 -8.16 -27.27
CA ASN A 274 -25.31 -9.19 -26.64
C ASN A 274 -24.00 -8.64 -26.05
N ASN A 275 -23.90 -7.31 -25.87
CA ASN A 275 -22.72 -6.68 -25.29
C ASN A 275 -22.78 -6.74 -23.74
N PRO A 276 -21.90 -7.49 -23.06
CA PRO A 276 -21.92 -7.65 -21.61
C PRO A 276 -21.73 -6.32 -20.85
N MET A 277 -21.02 -5.35 -21.44
CA MET A 277 -20.91 -3.99 -20.89
C MET A 277 -22.26 -3.27 -20.81
N MET A 278 -23.15 -3.50 -21.78
CA MET A 278 -24.47 -2.86 -21.81
C MET A 278 -25.42 -3.50 -20.80
N MET A 279 -25.32 -4.82 -20.61
CA MET A 279 -26.08 -5.54 -19.58
C MET A 279 -25.65 -5.11 -18.18
N GLN A 280 -24.35 -4.92 -17.95
CA GLN A 280 -23.80 -4.43 -16.68
C GLN A 280 -24.20 -2.97 -16.41
N MET A 281 -24.22 -2.13 -17.45
CA MET A 281 -24.72 -0.74 -17.35
C MET A 281 -26.23 -0.69 -17.06
N ALA A 282 -27.03 -1.55 -17.69
CA ALA A 282 -28.46 -1.65 -17.43
C ALA A 282 -28.76 -2.15 -16.00
N GLN A 283 -27.97 -3.12 -15.53
CA GLN A 283 -28.09 -3.67 -14.17
C GLN A 283 -27.68 -2.63 -13.11
N GLN A 284 -26.67 -1.81 -13.41
CA GLN A 284 -26.24 -0.70 -12.56
C GLN A 284 -27.26 0.47 -12.57
N MET A 285 -27.95 0.70 -13.70
CA MET A 285 -29.07 1.64 -13.76
C MET A 285 -30.28 1.19 -12.94
N MET A 286 -30.59 -0.11 -12.96
CA MET A 286 -31.67 -0.67 -12.13
C MET A 286 -31.29 -0.65 -10.64
N ALA A 287 -30.04 -0.99 -10.30
CA ALA A 287 -29.56 -0.98 -8.91
C ALA A 287 -29.54 0.43 -8.29
N ASN A 288 -29.34 1.48 -9.10
CA ASN A 288 -29.28 2.86 -8.62
C ASN A 288 -30.61 3.62 -8.70
N GLY A 289 -31.73 2.94 -8.99
CA GLY A 289 -33.05 3.58 -9.14
C GLY A 289 -33.11 4.58 -10.30
N GLY A 290 -32.19 4.48 -11.26
CA GLY A 290 -32.12 5.37 -12.42
C GLY A 290 -33.33 5.19 -13.34
N MET A 291 -33.89 3.97 -13.38
CA MET A 291 -35.12 3.67 -14.11
C MET A 291 -36.35 4.32 -13.47
N ASP A 292 -36.46 4.29 -12.14
CA ASP A 292 -37.55 4.97 -11.41
C ASP A 292 -37.48 6.49 -11.60
N ARG A 293 -36.27 7.06 -11.63
CA ARG A 293 -36.08 8.50 -11.90
C ARG A 293 -36.44 8.88 -13.33
N LEU A 294 -36.12 8.04 -14.31
CA LEU A 294 -36.54 8.21 -15.70
C LEU A 294 -38.07 8.08 -15.86
N MET A 295 -38.70 7.11 -15.20
CA MET A 295 -40.15 6.92 -15.23
C MET A 295 -40.90 8.03 -14.48
N SER A 296 -40.30 8.58 -13.41
CA SER A 296 -40.84 9.74 -12.71
C SER A 296 -40.64 11.06 -13.46
N ASN A 297 -39.86 11.06 -14.55
CA ASN A 297 -39.59 12.26 -15.33
C ASN A 297 -40.78 12.53 -16.28
N PRO A 298 -41.50 13.65 -16.12
CA PRO A 298 -42.69 13.96 -16.90
C PRO A 298 -42.45 14.02 -18.42
N SER A 299 -41.23 14.40 -18.85
CA SER A 299 -40.89 14.46 -20.28
C SER A 299 -40.77 13.07 -20.90
N VAL A 300 -40.22 12.11 -20.14
CA VAL A 300 -40.10 10.70 -20.55
C VAL A 300 -41.48 10.04 -20.57
N ALA A 301 -42.35 10.36 -19.61
CA ALA A 301 -43.73 9.87 -19.60
C ALA A 301 -44.53 10.37 -20.83
N ASN A 302 -44.36 11.64 -21.21
CA ASN A 302 -45.00 12.21 -22.40
C ASN A 302 -44.45 11.61 -23.70
N MET A 303 -43.15 11.33 -23.75
CA MET A 303 -42.49 10.66 -24.86
C MET A 303 -42.95 9.21 -24.99
N MET A 304 -43.04 8.47 -23.88
CA MET A 304 -43.52 7.10 -23.82
C MET A 304 -44.98 7.01 -24.28
N ASN A 305 -45.84 7.93 -23.84
CA ASN A 305 -47.24 8.00 -24.28
C ASN A 305 -47.37 8.25 -25.79
N ARG A 306 -46.50 9.10 -26.37
CA ARG A 306 -46.49 9.38 -27.82
C ARG A 306 -46.05 8.15 -28.63
N VAL A 307 -45.02 7.45 -28.15
CA VAL A 307 -44.54 6.19 -28.76
C VAL A 307 -45.56 5.08 -28.62
N GLN A 308 -46.21 4.99 -27.46
CA GLN A 308 -47.27 4.01 -27.17
C GLN A 308 -48.55 4.29 -27.97
N SER A 309 -48.83 5.56 -28.30
CA SER A 309 -49.92 5.93 -29.22
C SER A 309 -49.56 5.78 -30.71
N GLY A 310 -48.43 5.16 -31.04
CA GLY A 310 -47.99 4.89 -32.42
C GLY A 310 -47.30 6.07 -33.12
N GLY A 311 -46.95 7.13 -32.39
CA GLY A 311 -46.14 8.24 -32.90
C GLY A 311 -44.65 7.89 -32.85
N GLY A 312 -43.94 8.00 -33.97
CA GLY A 312 -42.49 7.77 -34.02
C GLY A 312 -41.70 8.65 -33.05
N MET A 313 -40.46 8.25 -32.77
CA MET A 313 -39.53 9.07 -31.98
C MET A 313 -39.36 10.45 -32.62
N PRO A 314 -39.37 11.54 -31.83
CA PRO A 314 -39.12 12.89 -32.33
C PRO A 314 -37.73 12.98 -32.97
N SER A 315 -37.63 13.82 -33.99
CA SER A 315 -36.37 14.05 -34.70
C SER A 315 -35.34 14.75 -33.81
N MET A 316 -34.06 14.58 -34.10
CA MET A 316 -32.98 15.20 -33.29
C MET A 316 -33.06 16.74 -33.29
N ASP A 317 -33.60 17.34 -34.34
CA ASP A 317 -33.89 18.78 -34.44
C ASP A 317 -35.01 19.23 -33.48
N GLU A 318 -36.06 18.42 -33.32
CA GLU A 318 -37.14 18.71 -32.36
C GLU A 318 -36.66 18.53 -30.91
N LEU A 319 -35.76 17.59 -30.65
CA LEU A 319 -35.16 17.37 -29.33
C LEU A 319 -34.23 18.52 -28.92
N MET A 320 -33.48 19.12 -29.85
CA MET A 320 -32.67 20.32 -29.56
C MET A 320 -33.51 21.59 -29.38
N GLY A 321 -34.70 21.62 -29.97
CA GLY A 321 -35.66 22.72 -29.82
C GLY A 321 -36.43 22.68 -28.48
N ASP A 322 -36.42 21.56 -27.78
CA ASP A 322 -37.19 21.38 -26.54
C ASP A 322 -36.47 22.02 -25.33
N PRO A 323 -37.07 23.04 -24.70
CA PRO A 323 -36.46 23.73 -23.56
C PRO A 323 -36.23 22.80 -22.35
N THR A 324 -37.00 21.71 -22.21
CA THR A 324 -36.87 20.77 -21.09
C THR A 324 -35.64 19.86 -21.21
N LEU A 325 -35.23 19.54 -22.45
CA LEU A 325 -34.00 18.80 -22.73
C LEU A 325 -32.75 19.66 -22.53
N ARG A 326 -32.87 20.97 -22.78
CA ARG A 326 -31.83 21.96 -22.49
C ARG A 326 -31.55 22.06 -20.99
N ASP A 327 -32.59 22.08 -20.17
CA ASP A 327 -32.46 22.06 -18.71
C ASP A 327 -31.87 20.74 -18.21
N LEU A 328 -32.29 19.60 -18.78
CA LEU A 328 -31.71 18.28 -18.47
C LEU A 328 -30.21 18.20 -18.83
N ALA A 329 -29.82 18.72 -20.00
CA ALA A 329 -28.44 18.79 -20.45
C ALA A 329 -27.60 19.74 -19.58
N SER A 330 -28.18 20.82 -19.05
CA SER A 330 -27.49 21.70 -18.10
C SER A 330 -27.28 21.04 -16.74
N GLN A 331 -28.21 20.18 -16.32
CA GLN A 331 -28.17 19.45 -15.06
C GLN A 331 -27.19 18.25 -15.10
N PHE A 332 -26.95 17.68 -16.29
CA PHE A 332 -26.01 16.56 -16.51
C PHE A 332 -24.68 16.95 -17.18
N GLY A 333 -24.57 18.16 -17.76
CA GLY A 333 -23.44 18.59 -18.61
C GLY A 333 -22.58 19.74 -18.06
N GLY A 334 -22.67 20.05 -16.75
CA GLY A 334 -21.87 21.09 -16.11
C GLY A 334 -20.48 20.60 -15.68
N GLY A 335 -19.54 20.50 -16.61
CA GLY A 335 -18.15 20.13 -16.29
C GLY A 335 -17.17 20.26 -17.45
N THR A 336 -16.96 21.47 -18.01
CA THR A 336 -15.67 21.94 -18.57
C THR A 336 -15.77 23.36 -19.16
N GLY A 337 -14.96 24.30 -18.65
CA GLY A 337 -14.31 25.32 -19.48
C GLY A 337 -14.74 26.80 -19.39
N GLY A 338 -14.23 27.52 -18.37
CA GLY A 338 -13.50 28.79 -18.54
C GLY A 338 -14.26 30.13 -18.59
N ALA A 339 -14.02 31.00 -17.58
CA ALA A 339 -13.50 32.38 -17.74
C ALA A 339 -13.48 33.15 -16.40
N ARG A 340 -12.28 33.39 -15.86
CA ARG A 340 -11.75 34.73 -15.50
C ARG A 340 -10.31 34.61 -15.04
#